data_AF-A0A9K3GM86-F1
#
_entry.id   AF-A0A9K3GM86-F1
#
_cell.length_a   1.000
_cell.length_b   1.000
_cell.length_c   1.000
_cell.angle_alpha   90.00
_cell.angle_beta   90.00
_cell.angle_gamma   90.00
#
_symmetry.space_group_name_H-M   'P 1'
#
loop_
_entity.id
_entity.type
_entity.pdbx_description
1 polymer ?
#
loop_
_entity_poly.entity_id
_entity_poly.type
_entity_poly.pdbx_seq_one_letter_code
_entity_poly.pdbx_strand_id
1 'polypeptide(L)'
;MLSGLPARMRRLKRTSAKRKIYKSVPQGLEFTPHDILTMRRVLHRHGLLDRLKKLTEVETDDRPASSERDYLCLFLPRNYDEGKFSLPDARKIRVAALTALRERLVERASIIQSRLDAENEALRRKQAAFRKAAGQMSPEEEEHYVTEFNQAMFRIKILEARLKRHEERALRKYAELDQRLRRDPRLSALQDKASVEPSINRR
;
A
#
# COMPACT_ATOMS: atom_id res chain seq x y z
N MET A 1 -64.21 5.89 -40.36
CA MET A 1 -63.15 6.91 -40.18
C MET A 1 -61.96 6.26 -39.48
N LEU A 2 -60.85 6.19 -40.21
CA LEU A 2 -59.43 6.05 -39.85
C LEU A 2 -59.01 5.68 -38.40
N SER A 3 -58.43 4.49 -38.28
CA SER A 3 -57.21 4.07 -37.55
C SER A 3 -56.48 5.05 -36.61
N GLY A 4 -56.07 4.57 -35.41
CA GLY A 4 -55.16 5.32 -34.52
C GLY A 4 -54.47 4.53 -33.38
N LEU A 5 -53.62 3.55 -33.75
CA LEU A 5 -52.33 3.09 -33.14
C LEU A 5 -52.10 2.89 -31.60
N PRO A 6 -51.15 2.01 -31.19
CA PRO A 6 -51.23 1.22 -29.96
C PRO A 6 -50.26 1.59 -28.81
N ALA A 7 -50.45 0.90 -27.70
CA ALA A 7 -49.62 0.73 -26.51
C ALA A 7 -48.15 1.21 -26.63
N ARG A 8 -47.86 2.39 -26.06
CA ARG A 8 -46.48 2.82 -25.78
C ARG A 8 -46.39 3.49 -24.41
N MET A 9 -45.46 2.96 -23.62
CA MET A 9 -44.68 3.70 -22.63
C MET A 9 -45.42 4.20 -21.38
N ARG A 10 -45.55 3.34 -20.38
CA ARG A 10 -45.33 3.76 -18.99
C ARG A 10 -44.03 3.14 -18.47
N ARG A 11 -42.91 3.69 -18.95
CA ARG A 11 -41.62 3.54 -18.26
C ARG A 11 -41.75 4.28 -16.93
N LEU A 12 -41.68 3.54 -15.82
CA LEU A 12 -41.49 4.13 -14.50
C LEU A 12 -40.26 5.04 -14.53
N LYS A 13 -40.51 6.34 -14.38
CA LYS A 13 -39.50 7.34 -14.04
C LYS A 13 -39.00 7.05 -12.62
N ARG A 14 -37.96 6.21 -12.49
CA ARG A 14 -37.13 6.18 -11.29
C ARG A 14 -36.03 7.24 -11.42
N THR A 15 -36.39 8.43 -10.98
CA THR A 15 -35.58 9.36 -10.18
C THR A 15 -34.07 9.34 -10.43
N SER A 16 -33.65 10.30 -11.25
CA SER A 16 -32.32 10.91 -11.28
C SER A 16 -31.94 11.48 -9.91
N ALA A 17 -31.33 10.68 -9.02
CA ALA A 17 -30.83 11.17 -7.72
C ALA A 17 -29.78 10.27 -7.03
N LYS A 18 -28.95 9.52 -7.77
CA LYS A 18 -27.75 8.84 -7.20
C LYS A 18 -26.52 8.90 -8.11
N ARG A 19 -26.42 9.95 -8.93
CA ARG A 19 -25.20 10.30 -9.67
C ARG A 19 -24.50 11.45 -8.96
N LYS A 20 -23.79 11.16 -7.87
CA LYS A 20 -22.79 12.02 -7.23
C LYS A 20 -22.29 11.26 -5.99
N ILE A 21 -21.13 10.61 -6.14
CA ILE A 21 -20.02 10.40 -5.18
C ILE A 21 -19.15 9.32 -5.84
N TYR A 22 -18.44 9.71 -6.90
CA TYR A 22 -17.19 9.11 -7.37
C TYR A 22 -16.55 10.21 -8.21
N LYS A 23 -16.08 11.27 -7.53
CA LYS A 23 -15.28 12.31 -8.17
C LYS A 23 -13.87 11.74 -8.35
N SER A 24 -13.44 11.75 -9.62
CA SER A 24 -12.10 11.47 -10.15
C SER A 24 -11.47 10.14 -9.72
N VAL A 25 -11.86 9.07 -10.42
CA VAL A 25 -11.03 7.86 -10.52
C VAL A 25 -9.82 8.23 -11.41
N PRO A 26 -8.57 8.05 -10.95
CA PRO A 26 -7.42 8.25 -11.82
C PRO A 26 -7.52 7.29 -13.02
N GLN A 27 -7.08 7.71 -14.19
CA GLN A 27 -7.13 6.92 -15.44
C GLN A 27 -6.34 5.60 -15.29
N GLY A 28 -7.00 4.59 -14.74
CA GLY A 28 -6.54 3.23 -14.57
C GLY A 28 -7.52 2.25 -15.21
N LEU A 29 -7.05 1.02 -15.45
CA LEU A 29 -7.78 -0.08 -16.09
C LEU A 29 -9.27 -0.14 -15.71
N GLU A 30 -10.16 0.20 -16.65
CA GLU A 30 -11.60 -0.03 -16.46
C GLU A 30 -11.92 -1.50 -16.76
N PHE A 31 -12.00 -2.30 -15.70
CA PHE A 31 -12.55 -3.64 -15.78
C PHE A 31 -14.06 -3.56 -15.96
N THR A 32 -14.58 -4.29 -16.94
CA THR A 32 -16.03 -4.41 -17.08
C THR A 32 -16.57 -5.28 -15.93
N PRO A 33 -17.84 -5.10 -15.53
CA PRO A 33 -18.47 -5.98 -14.54
C PRO A 33 -18.39 -7.47 -14.91
N HIS A 34 -18.33 -7.78 -16.21
CA HIS A 34 -18.17 -9.13 -16.71
C HIS A 34 -16.78 -9.69 -16.38
N ASP A 35 -15.72 -8.90 -16.59
CA ASP A 35 -14.34 -9.28 -16.25
C ASP A 35 -14.24 -9.66 -14.77
N ILE A 36 -14.85 -8.85 -13.89
CA ILE A 36 -14.86 -9.08 -12.45
C ILE A 36 -15.54 -10.40 -12.06
N LEU A 37 -16.65 -10.75 -12.72
CA LEU A 37 -17.41 -11.98 -12.45
C LEU A 37 -16.72 -13.23 -12.98
N THR A 38 -16.06 -13.13 -14.14
CA THR A 38 -15.27 -14.21 -14.73
C THR A 38 -14.03 -14.45 -13.88
N MET A 39 -13.35 -13.40 -13.42
CA MET A 39 -12.21 -13.46 -12.49
C MET A 39 -12.56 -14.15 -11.18
N ARG A 40 -13.68 -13.79 -10.53
CA ARG A 40 -14.09 -14.40 -9.26
C ARG A 40 -14.28 -15.91 -9.41
N ARG A 41 -14.86 -16.36 -10.52
CA ARG A 41 -15.06 -17.79 -10.81
C ARG A 41 -13.75 -18.53 -11.08
N VAL A 42 -12.80 -17.91 -11.77
CA VAL A 42 -11.53 -18.55 -12.13
C VAL A 42 -10.58 -18.60 -10.93
N LEU A 43 -10.49 -17.53 -10.13
CA LEU A 43 -9.71 -17.51 -8.89
C LEU A 43 -10.18 -18.57 -7.89
N HIS A 44 -11.49 -18.82 -7.82
CA HIS A 44 -12.07 -19.88 -7.00
C HIS A 44 -11.75 -21.27 -7.57
N ARG A 45 -11.90 -21.47 -8.89
CA ARG A 45 -11.65 -22.78 -9.55
C ARG A 45 -10.22 -23.28 -9.40
N HIS A 46 -9.23 -22.39 -9.40
CA HIS A 46 -7.83 -22.78 -9.29
C HIS A 46 -7.26 -22.73 -7.85
N GLY A 47 -8.10 -22.57 -6.82
CA GLY A 47 -7.64 -22.49 -5.42
C GLY A 47 -6.70 -21.30 -5.14
N LEU A 48 -6.68 -20.31 -6.03
CA LEU A 48 -5.73 -19.19 -5.98
C LEU A 48 -6.06 -18.22 -4.85
N LEU A 49 -7.29 -18.21 -4.33
CA LEU A 49 -7.69 -17.36 -3.20
C LEU A 49 -6.98 -17.79 -1.89
N ASP A 50 -6.92 -19.08 -1.61
CA ASP A 50 -6.24 -19.57 -0.40
C ASP A 50 -4.72 -19.46 -0.54
N ARG A 51 -4.20 -19.65 -1.75
CA ARG A 51 -2.80 -19.36 -2.07
C ARG A 51 -2.49 -17.87 -1.95
N LEU A 52 -3.40 -16.99 -2.35
CA LEU A 52 -3.26 -15.53 -2.20
C LEU A 52 -3.18 -15.18 -0.72
N LYS A 53 -4.16 -15.62 0.09
CA LYS A 53 -4.16 -15.42 1.54
C LYS A 53 -2.85 -15.89 2.14
N LYS A 54 -2.44 -17.14 1.88
CA LYS A 54 -1.19 -17.70 2.38
C LYS A 54 0.05 -16.91 1.94
N LEU A 55 0.18 -16.51 0.67
CA LEU A 55 1.35 -15.73 0.21
C LEU A 55 1.35 -14.28 0.72
N THR A 56 0.18 -13.74 1.03
CA THR A 56 0.05 -12.44 1.69
C THR A 56 0.30 -12.55 3.20
N GLU A 57 0.00 -13.69 3.81
CA GLU A 57 0.28 -13.98 5.22
C GLU A 57 1.75 -14.36 5.46
N VAL A 58 2.40 -15.02 4.50
CA VAL A 58 3.82 -15.38 4.57
C VAL A 58 4.66 -14.10 4.73
N GLU A 59 5.30 -14.03 5.88
CA GLU A 59 6.15 -12.96 6.36
C GLU A 59 7.42 -12.82 5.52
N THR A 60 7.30 -12.21 4.33
CA THR A 60 8.48 -11.85 3.55
C THR A 60 9.18 -10.66 4.19
N ASP A 61 10.24 -10.96 4.94
CA ASP A 61 11.20 -10.08 5.62
C ASP A 61 10.94 -9.83 7.11
N ASP A 62 10.55 -10.88 7.83
CA ASP A 62 10.87 -11.01 9.25
C ASP A 62 12.15 -11.85 9.34
N ARG A 63 13.28 -11.31 8.85
CA ARG A 63 14.56 -11.69 9.46
C ARG A 63 14.37 -11.36 10.94
N PRO A 64 14.46 -12.32 11.88
CA PRO A 64 14.34 -11.99 13.29
C PRO A 64 15.33 -10.85 13.53
N ALA A 65 14.81 -9.69 13.94
CA ALA A 65 15.66 -8.60 14.37
C ALA A 65 16.50 -9.20 15.49
N SER A 66 17.77 -9.51 15.19
CA SER A 66 18.70 -10.08 16.15
C SER A 66 18.59 -9.22 17.40
N SER A 67 18.05 -9.79 18.47
CA SER A 67 17.62 -9.12 19.70
C SER A 67 18.78 -8.57 20.54
N GLU A 68 19.92 -8.26 19.93
CA GLU A 68 21.18 -7.92 20.61
C GLU A 68 21.90 -6.71 20.03
N ARG A 69 21.50 -6.15 18.88
CA ARG A 69 22.21 -5.00 18.31
C ARG A 69 21.62 -3.70 18.84
N ASP A 70 22.47 -2.90 19.48
CA ASP A 70 22.11 -1.54 19.91
C ASP A 70 21.58 -0.74 18.71
N TYR A 71 20.31 -0.36 18.81
CA TYR A 71 19.59 0.34 17.74
C TYR A 71 20.09 1.77 17.51
N LEU A 72 20.87 2.32 18.45
CA LEU A 72 21.52 3.62 18.29
C LEU A 72 22.94 3.53 17.72
N CYS A 73 23.57 2.36 17.65
CA CYS A 73 25.01 2.24 17.37
C CYS A 73 25.45 2.93 16.07
N LEU A 74 24.60 2.94 15.04
CA LEU A 74 24.86 3.59 13.75
C LEU A 74 24.86 5.12 13.81
N PHE A 75 24.30 5.69 14.87
CA PHE A 75 24.13 7.13 15.07
C PHE A 75 25.01 7.65 16.21
N LEU A 76 25.68 6.77 16.95
CA LEU A 76 26.61 7.18 18.01
C LEU A 76 27.94 7.66 17.42
N PRO A 77 28.59 8.67 18.04
CA PRO A 77 29.97 9.01 17.74
C PRO A 77 30.90 7.81 17.97
N ARG A 78 31.97 7.69 17.18
CA ARG A 78 32.96 6.59 17.32
C ARG A 78 33.66 6.54 18.68
N ASN A 79 33.77 7.68 19.36
CA ASN A 79 34.45 7.83 20.65
C ASN A 79 33.43 7.99 21.79
N TYR A 80 32.29 7.30 21.71
CA TYR A 80 31.30 7.33 22.77
C TYR A 80 31.69 6.35 23.88
N ASP A 81 32.14 6.89 24.99
CA ASP A 81 32.66 6.13 26.14
C ASP A 81 31.60 5.88 27.23
N GLU A 82 30.31 5.99 26.87
CA GLU A 82 29.13 5.85 27.76
C GLU A 82 28.71 7.14 28.50
N GLY A 83 27.40 7.29 28.78
CA GLY A 83 26.82 8.45 29.46
C GLY A 83 25.69 9.15 28.71
N LYS A 84 25.13 10.20 29.34
CA LYS A 84 24.04 11.01 28.76
C LYS A 84 24.61 11.97 27.71
N PHE A 85 23.95 12.08 26.57
CA PHE A 85 24.31 13.08 25.57
C PHE A 85 23.94 14.50 26.02
N SER A 86 24.70 15.49 25.54
CA SER A 86 24.28 16.88 25.61
C SER A 86 22.92 17.06 24.91
N LEU A 87 22.11 18.03 25.32
CA LEU A 87 20.83 18.33 24.68
C LEU A 87 20.93 18.44 23.13
N PRO A 88 21.88 19.20 22.54
CA PRO A 88 21.96 19.30 21.09
C PRO A 88 22.35 17.97 20.43
N ASP A 89 23.22 17.17 21.04
CA ASP A 89 23.64 15.90 20.46
C ASP A 89 22.54 14.84 20.58
N ALA A 90 21.84 14.79 21.72
CA ALA A 90 20.67 13.93 21.91
C ALA A 90 19.58 14.23 20.87
N ARG A 91 19.35 15.51 20.56
CA ARG A 91 18.42 15.94 19.49
C ARG A 91 18.87 15.45 18.13
N LYS A 92 20.15 15.66 17.78
CA LYS A 92 20.72 15.21 16.49
C LYS A 92 20.60 13.70 16.31
N ILE A 93 20.97 12.92 17.33
CA ILE A 93 20.91 11.45 17.30
C ILE A 93 19.46 10.98 17.12
N ARG A 94 18.51 11.54 17.88
CA ARG A 94 17.09 11.21 17.73
C ARG A 94 16.57 11.50 16.32
N VAL A 95 16.87 12.69 15.79
CA VAL A 95 16.43 13.09 14.45
C VAL A 95 17.05 12.18 13.39
N ALA A 96 18.35 11.87 13.49
CA ALA A 96 19.04 10.99 12.56
C ALA A 96 18.42 9.58 12.54
N ALA A 97 18.19 9.00 13.72
CA ALA A 97 17.61 7.67 13.86
C ALA A 97 16.19 7.58 13.26
N LEU A 98 15.32 8.55 13.58
CA LEU A 98 13.96 8.59 13.04
C LEU A 98 13.95 8.87 11.53
N THR A 99 14.85 9.72 11.03
CA THR A 99 14.96 10.04 9.61
C THR A 99 15.42 8.82 8.80
N ALA A 100 16.46 8.12 9.27
CA ALA A 100 16.94 6.91 8.62
C ALA A 100 15.87 5.81 8.55
N LEU A 101 15.10 5.61 9.64
CA LEU A 101 13.97 4.68 9.61
C LEU A 101 12.90 5.12 8.62
N ARG A 102 12.52 6.40 8.62
CA ARG A 102 11.52 6.95 7.69
C ARG A 102 11.95 6.73 6.23
N GLU A 103 13.20 7.06 5.89
CA GLU A 103 13.74 6.90 4.54
C GLU A 103 13.68 5.44 4.09
N ARG A 104 14.12 4.50 4.93
CA ARG A 104 14.04 3.07 4.62
C ARG A 104 12.59 2.57 4.45
N LEU A 105 11.66 3.07 5.25
CA LEU A 105 10.23 2.73 5.12
C LEU A 105 9.65 3.28 3.82
N VAL A 106 9.99 4.52 3.44
CA VAL A 106 9.56 5.17 2.20
C VAL A 106 10.16 4.47 0.98
N GLU A 107 11.45 4.19 0.98
CA GLU A 107 12.14 3.48 -0.10
C GLU A 107 11.50 2.11 -0.34
N ARG A 108 11.21 1.36 0.73
CA ARG A 108 10.54 0.07 0.62
C ARG A 108 9.13 0.19 0.04
N ALA A 109 8.35 1.20 0.44
CA ALA A 109 7.04 1.46 -0.14
C ALA A 109 7.15 1.79 -1.63
N SER A 110 8.12 2.63 -2.00
CA SER A 110 8.41 3.00 -3.39
C SER A 110 8.72 1.77 -4.26
N ILE A 111 9.58 0.86 -3.79
CA ILE A 111 9.88 -0.39 -4.52
C ILE A 111 8.63 -1.24 -4.75
N ILE A 112 7.75 -1.36 -3.75
CA ILE A 112 6.49 -2.13 -3.89
C ILE A 112 5.57 -1.44 -4.89
N GLN A 113 5.41 -0.12 -4.77
CA GLN A 113 4.56 0.69 -5.66
C GLN A 113 5.05 0.63 -7.10
N SER A 114 6.35 0.81 -7.37
CA SER A 114 6.90 0.72 -8.72
C SER A 114 6.68 -0.65 -9.35
N ARG A 115 6.76 -1.73 -8.56
CA ARG A 115 6.43 -3.09 -9.06
C ARG A 115 4.95 -3.25 -9.38
N LEU A 116 4.07 -2.69 -8.54
CA LEU A 116 2.63 -2.69 -8.77
C LEU A 116 2.27 -1.93 -10.05
N ASP A 117 2.87 -0.75 -10.25
CA ASP A 117 2.66 0.08 -11.43
C ASP A 117 3.15 -0.64 -12.71
N ALA A 118 4.32 -1.28 -12.65
CA ALA A 118 4.85 -2.06 -13.76
C ALA A 118 3.94 -3.24 -14.16
N GLU A 119 3.43 -4.00 -13.19
CA GLU A 119 2.48 -5.10 -13.45
C GLU A 119 1.15 -4.59 -14.02
N ASN A 120 0.62 -3.48 -13.48
CA ASN A 120 -0.59 -2.85 -14.01
C ASN A 120 -0.41 -2.36 -15.45
N GLU A 121 0.75 -1.76 -15.76
CA GLU A 121 1.04 -1.29 -17.11
C GLU A 121 1.22 -2.47 -18.09
N ALA A 122 1.92 -3.52 -17.68
CA ALA A 122 2.08 -4.73 -18.48
C ALA A 122 0.72 -5.37 -18.79
N LEU A 123 -0.16 -5.47 -17.80
CA LEU A 123 -1.51 -5.97 -18.00
C LEU A 123 -2.33 -5.09 -18.96
N ARG A 124 -2.20 -3.76 -18.84
CA ARG A 124 -2.85 -2.81 -19.76
C ARG A 124 -2.42 -3.00 -21.20
N ARG A 125 -1.12 -3.16 -21.43
CA ARG A 125 -0.57 -3.40 -22.78
C ARG A 125 -1.09 -4.72 -23.35
N LYS A 126 -1.10 -5.79 -22.54
CA LYS A 126 -1.66 -7.10 -22.94
C LYS A 126 -3.15 -7.02 -23.27
N GLN A 127 -3.95 -6.33 -22.46
CA GLN A 127 -5.38 -6.10 -22.74
C GLN A 127 -5.60 -5.31 -24.04
N ALA A 128 -4.81 -4.26 -24.28
CA ALA A 128 -4.91 -3.50 -25.51
C ALA A 128 -4.56 -4.34 -26.74
N ALA A 129 -3.55 -5.23 -26.64
CA ALA A 129 -3.20 -6.16 -27.71
C ALA A 129 -4.32 -7.18 -27.96
N PHE A 130 -4.87 -7.79 -26.90
CA PHE A 130 -5.98 -8.74 -27.02
C PHE A 130 -7.21 -8.11 -27.68
N ARG A 131 -7.60 -6.90 -27.27
CA ARG A 131 -8.73 -6.18 -27.89
C ARG A 131 -8.55 -5.94 -29.39
N LYS A 132 -7.31 -5.80 -29.87
CA LYS A 132 -7.02 -5.60 -31.30
C LYS A 132 -7.09 -6.91 -32.10
N ALA A 133 -6.68 -8.02 -31.50
CA ALA A 133 -6.69 -9.35 -32.13
C ALA A 133 -7.97 -10.16 -31.83
N ALA A 134 -8.92 -9.58 -31.10
CA ALA A 134 -10.19 -10.20 -30.77
C ALA A 134 -10.95 -10.62 -32.04
N GLY A 135 -11.35 -11.89 -32.12
CA GLY A 135 -12.02 -12.48 -33.28
C GLY A 135 -11.07 -13.01 -34.37
N GLN A 136 -9.75 -12.86 -34.21
CA GLN A 136 -8.72 -13.46 -35.07
C GLN A 136 -7.87 -14.51 -34.34
N MET A 137 -8.10 -14.70 -33.04
CA MET A 137 -7.35 -15.65 -32.20
C MET A 137 -7.92 -17.07 -32.30
N SER A 138 -7.03 -18.05 -32.17
CA SER A 138 -7.43 -19.44 -31.97
C SER A 138 -7.95 -19.68 -30.54
N PRO A 139 -8.74 -20.73 -30.30
CA PRO A 139 -9.17 -21.10 -28.95
C PRO A 139 -8.00 -21.34 -27.97
N GLU A 140 -6.88 -21.86 -28.47
CA GLU A 140 -5.66 -22.11 -27.67
C GLU A 140 -4.99 -20.79 -27.26
N GLU A 141 -4.95 -19.81 -28.16
CA GLU A 141 -4.42 -18.47 -27.89
C GLU A 141 -5.27 -17.70 -26.87
N GLU A 142 -6.60 -17.86 -26.94
CA GLU A 142 -7.52 -17.31 -25.94
C GLU A 142 -7.31 -17.92 -24.55
N GLU A 143 -7.14 -19.24 -24.46
CA GLU A 143 -6.90 -19.91 -23.17
C GLU A 143 -5.54 -19.51 -22.55
N HIS A 144 -4.50 -19.39 -23.38
CA HIS A 144 -3.20 -18.89 -22.94
C HIS A 144 -3.30 -17.45 -22.43
N TYR A 145 -4.04 -16.59 -23.14
CA TYR A 145 -4.29 -15.21 -22.70
C TYR A 145 -4.99 -15.15 -21.34
N VAL A 146 -6.05 -15.95 -21.15
CA VAL A 146 -6.78 -16.02 -19.87
C VAL A 146 -5.84 -16.46 -18.75
N THR A 147 -4.99 -17.45 -18.99
CA THR A 147 -4.02 -17.94 -18.00
C THR A 147 -3.03 -16.84 -17.59
N GLU A 148 -2.40 -16.18 -18.57
CA GLU A 148 -1.48 -15.07 -18.34
C GLU A 148 -2.13 -13.89 -17.62
N PHE A 149 -3.37 -13.58 -17.97
CA PHE A 149 -4.16 -12.54 -17.34
C PHE A 149 -4.42 -12.84 -15.86
N ASN A 150 -4.81 -14.07 -15.54
CA ASN A 150 -5.03 -14.51 -14.16
C ASN A 150 -3.74 -14.43 -13.33
N GLN A 151 -2.61 -14.80 -13.91
CA GLN A 151 -1.32 -14.69 -13.24
C GLN A 151 -0.93 -13.25 -12.94
N ALA A 152 -1.08 -12.33 -13.91
CA ALA A 152 -0.79 -10.91 -13.71
C ALA A 152 -1.69 -10.31 -12.61
N MET A 153 -2.99 -10.61 -12.65
CA MET A 153 -3.93 -10.19 -11.60
C MET A 153 -3.57 -10.72 -10.22
N PHE A 154 -3.11 -11.97 -10.14
CA PHE A 154 -2.64 -12.54 -8.88
C PHE A 154 -1.42 -11.80 -8.33
N ARG A 155 -0.45 -11.46 -9.18
CA ARG A 155 0.73 -10.65 -8.80
C ARG A 155 0.32 -9.26 -8.30
N ILE A 156 -0.58 -8.59 -9.02
CA ILE A 156 -1.15 -7.28 -8.62
C ILE A 156 -1.77 -7.37 -7.23
N LYS A 157 -2.61 -8.37 -6.96
CA LYS A 157 -3.27 -8.56 -5.65
C LYS A 157 -2.28 -8.80 -4.52
N ILE A 158 -1.19 -9.55 -4.79
CA ILE A 158 -0.11 -9.73 -3.81
C ILE A 158 0.59 -8.40 -3.51
N LEU A 159 0.87 -7.60 -4.54
CA LEU A 159 1.56 -6.31 -4.38
C LEU A 159 0.69 -5.30 -3.63
N GLU A 160 -0.60 -5.21 -3.92
CA GLU A 160 -1.57 -4.40 -3.17
C GLU A 160 -1.62 -4.79 -1.68
N ALA A 161 -1.73 -6.10 -1.39
CA ALA A 161 -1.76 -6.60 -0.02
C ALA A 161 -0.44 -6.34 0.72
N ARG A 162 0.71 -6.45 0.03
CA ARG A 162 2.03 -6.13 0.59
C ARG A 162 2.16 -4.64 0.89
N LEU A 163 1.68 -3.76 0.01
CA LEU A 163 1.73 -2.32 0.20
C LEU A 163 0.91 -1.92 1.43
N LYS A 164 -0.36 -2.38 1.51
CA LYS A 164 -1.24 -2.12 2.65
C LYS A 164 -0.63 -2.59 3.97
N ARG A 165 -0.10 -3.81 4.00
CA ARG A 165 0.57 -4.34 5.21
C ARG A 165 1.81 -3.52 5.58
N HIS A 166 2.57 -3.07 4.59
CA HIS A 166 3.74 -2.24 4.82
C HIS A 166 3.37 -0.89 5.43
N GLU A 167 2.29 -0.23 4.97
CA GLU A 167 1.78 1.01 5.56
C GLU A 167 1.41 0.82 7.04
N GLU A 168 0.63 -0.21 7.36
CA GLU A 168 0.22 -0.53 8.73
C GLU A 168 1.43 -0.84 9.63
N ARG A 169 2.39 -1.64 9.15
CA ARG A 169 3.61 -1.99 9.89
C ARG A 169 4.58 -0.80 10.01
N ALA A 170 4.69 0.06 8.99
CA ALA A 170 5.59 1.22 8.98
C ALA A 170 5.23 2.22 10.08
N LEU A 171 3.93 2.52 10.22
CA LEU A 171 3.44 3.40 11.28
C LEU A 171 3.77 2.86 12.67
N ARG A 172 3.54 1.55 12.89
CA ARG A 172 3.88 0.89 14.16
C ARG A 172 5.38 0.94 14.45
N LYS A 173 6.23 0.55 13.49
CA LYS A 173 7.70 0.57 13.66
C LYS A 173 8.23 1.97 13.96
N TYR A 174 7.69 2.99 13.30
CA TYR A 174 8.08 4.38 13.57
C TYR A 174 7.69 4.81 14.99
N ALA A 175 6.45 4.53 15.42
CA ALA A 175 5.99 4.84 16.76
C ALA A 175 6.78 4.10 17.85
N GLU A 176 7.09 2.82 17.63
CA GLU A 176 7.91 2.00 18.52
C GLU A 176 9.32 2.58 18.68
N LEU A 177 9.98 2.97 17.58
CA LEU A 177 11.29 3.62 17.65
C LEU A 177 11.21 4.97 18.37
N ASP A 178 10.20 5.79 18.07
CA ASP A 178 10.00 7.09 18.73
C ASP A 178 9.85 6.94 20.25
N GLN A 179 9.07 5.95 20.69
CA GLN A 179 8.86 5.62 22.09
C GLN A 179 10.12 5.06 22.76
N ARG A 180 10.86 4.17 22.07
CA ARG A 180 12.16 3.67 22.56
C ARG A 180 13.15 4.80 22.77
N LEU A 181 13.30 5.69 21.78
CA LEU A 181 14.17 6.86 21.87
C LEU A 181 13.74 7.84 22.98
N ARG A 182 12.44 7.95 23.28
CA ARG A 182 11.98 8.76 24.42
C ARG A 182 12.39 8.17 25.75
N ARG A 183 12.46 6.85 25.87
CA ARG A 183 12.78 6.12 27.11
C ARG A 183 14.27 5.79 27.26
N ASP A 184 15.08 6.03 26.23
CA ASP A 184 16.50 5.70 26.26
C ASP A 184 17.26 6.58 27.27
N PRO A 185 17.98 5.99 28.25
CA PRO A 185 18.72 6.74 29.26
C PRO A 185 19.76 7.71 28.66
N ARG A 186 20.38 7.34 27.54
CA ARG A 186 21.40 8.15 26.85
C ARG A 186 20.83 9.45 26.30
N LEU A 187 19.52 9.46 26.00
CA LEU A 187 18.79 10.60 25.45
C LEU A 187 17.94 11.35 26.50
N SER A 188 18.11 11.05 27.79
CA SER A 188 17.31 11.64 28.88
C SER A 188 17.36 13.18 28.94
N ALA A 189 18.44 13.81 28.43
CA ALA A 189 18.53 15.27 28.30
C ALA A 189 17.37 15.90 27.50
N LEU A 190 16.65 15.11 26.67
CA LEU A 190 15.47 15.55 25.94
C LEU A 190 14.22 15.73 26.84
N GLN A 191 14.18 15.10 28.01
CA GLN A 191 13.04 15.13 28.94
C GLN A 191 13.11 16.33 29.88
N ASP A 192 14.32 16.79 30.22
CA ASP A 192 14.58 17.77 31.29
C ASP A 192 14.07 19.21 31.02
N LYS A 193 13.66 19.53 29.78
CA LYS A 193 13.17 20.88 29.40
C LYS A 193 11.68 20.99 29.10
N ALA A 194 10.89 19.92 29.23
CA ALA A 194 9.44 20.02 29.08
C ALA A 194 8.76 20.72 30.29
N SER A 195 9.49 20.98 31.37
CA SER A 195 8.97 21.53 32.63
C SER A 195 9.29 23.02 32.88
N VAL A 196 9.84 23.74 31.90
CA VAL A 196 10.13 25.18 32.04
C VAL A 196 9.41 25.97 30.96
N GLU A 197 8.08 26.05 31.07
CA GLU A 197 7.40 27.26 30.60
C GLU A 197 7.56 28.33 31.69
N PRO A 198 8.25 29.45 31.42
CA PRO A 198 8.22 30.57 32.34
C PRO A 198 6.80 31.12 32.33
N SER A 199 6.11 30.96 33.46
CA SER A 199 4.86 31.66 33.78
C SER A 199 5.08 33.15 33.54
N ILE A 200 4.60 33.63 32.38
CA ILE A 200 4.57 35.04 32.04
C ILE A 200 3.65 35.71 33.06
N ASN A 201 4.29 36.46 33.95
CA ASN A 201 3.70 37.22 35.03
C ASN A 201 2.59 38.12 34.47
N ARG A 202 1.33 37.89 34.84
CA ARG A 202 0.25 38.86 34.62
C ARG A 202 0.47 39.99 35.62
N ARG A 203 0.88 41.15 35.12
CA ARG A 203 0.60 42.45 35.73
C ARG A 203 -0.40 43.18 34.86
#